data_AF-A0A649UZT1-F1
#
_entry.id   AF-A0A649UZT1-F1
#
_cell.length_a   1.000
_cell.length_b   1.000
_cell.length_c   1.000
_cell.angle_alpha   90.00
_cell.angle_beta   90.00
_cell.angle_gamma   90.00
#
_symmetry.space_group_name_H-M   'P 1'
#
loop_
_entity.id
_entity.type
_entity.pdbx_description
1 polymer ?
#
loop_
_entity_poly.entity_id
_entity_poly.type
_entity_poly.pdbx_seq_one_letter_code
_entity_poly.pdbx_strand_id
1 'polypeptide(L)'
;HREFRKPLVVAAPKFLLKYRDCVSQIEDFSIGKYFNRVYYESYPNELSSYDKIRKVLFCSGKIYYELLNFRRANNIKDIAIVRIEQISPFPFDLVGDVINQYPNANPLWIQEEPKNMGPFSYVRPRFETSTKVISGRRLSLPYVGRRAAASPATGYGQVHQAEQQTIMNKAFE
;
A
#
# COMPACT_ATOMS: atom_id res chain seq x y z
N HIS A 1 5.48 5.06 26.61
CA HIS A 1 6.28 3.83 26.85
C HIS A 1 5.32 2.64 26.86
N ARG A 2 5.67 1.47 26.32
CA ARG A 2 4.81 0.25 26.41
C ARG A 2 5.19 -0.56 27.65
N GLU A 3 4.21 -1.13 28.34
CA GLU A 3 4.40 -1.91 29.58
C GLU A 3 4.94 -3.33 29.34
N PHE A 4 4.99 -3.77 28.08
CA PHE A 4 5.48 -5.10 27.69
C PHE A 4 6.62 -4.99 26.67
N ARG A 5 7.21 -6.14 26.33
CA ARG A 5 8.20 -6.27 25.26
C ARG A 5 7.69 -7.24 24.19
N LYS A 6 7.85 -6.85 22.93
CA LYS A 6 7.54 -7.69 21.77
C LYS A 6 8.54 -7.38 20.67
N PRO A 7 9.10 -8.39 19.97
CA PRO A 7 10.01 -8.15 18.86
C PRO A 7 9.35 -7.30 17.78
N LEU A 8 10.12 -6.37 17.21
CA LEU A 8 9.71 -5.56 16.06
C LEU A 8 10.66 -5.87 14.90
N VAL A 9 10.11 -6.39 13.81
CA VAL A 9 10.84 -6.58 12.56
C VAL A 9 10.55 -5.40 11.66
N VAL A 10 11.59 -4.63 11.30
CA VAL A 10 11.46 -3.44 10.44
C VAL A 10 12.14 -3.72 9.12
N ALA A 11 11.38 -3.67 8.02
CA ALA A 11 11.94 -3.65 6.67
C ALA A 11 12.49 -2.23 6.39
N ALA A 12 13.68 -1.95 6.91
CA ALA A 12 14.28 -0.62 6.85
C ALA A 12 14.56 -0.19 5.39
N PRO A 13 14.27 1.06 5.02
CA PRO A 13 14.43 1.51 3.64
C PRO A 13 15.89 1.78 3.29
N LYS A 14 16.21 1.68 2.00
CA LYS A 14 17.48 2.17 1.43
C LYS A 14 17.26 3.45 0.63
N PHE A 15 16.37 3.38 -0.36
CA PHE A 15 16.04 4.48 -1.26
C PHE A 15 15.42 5.69 -0.54
N LEU A 16 14.53 5.43 0.42
CA LEU A 16 13.78 6.51 1.09
C LEU A 16 14.63 7.41 1.99
N LEU A 17 15.85 6.99 2.36
CA LEU A 17 16.74 7.78 3.21
C LEU A 17 17.10 9.15 2.62
N LYS A 18 17.06 9.27 1.28
CA LYS A 18 17.39 10.50 0.55
C LYS A 18 16.30 10.92 -0.42
N TYR A 19 15.13 10.28 -0.36
CA TYR A 19 14.05 10.58 -1.30
C TYR A 19 13.34 11.86 -0.87
N ARG A 20 13.29 12.85 -1.78
CA ARG A 20 12.84 14.21 -1.49
C ARG A 20 11.43 14.28 -0.89
N ASP A 21 10.51 13.45 -1.34
CA ASP A 21 9.13 13.46 -0.84
C ASP A 21 8.94 12.56 0.40
N CYS A 22 9.98 11.83 0.81
CA CYS A 22 9.97 11.03 2.05
C CYS A 22 10.51 11.85 3.22
N VAL A 23 9.82 12.95 3.52
CA VAL A 23 10.12 13.84 4.65
C VAL A 23 8.91 13.93 5.57
N SER A 24 9.14 14.23 6.85
CA SER A 24 8.10 14.45 7.85
C SER A 24 8.31 15.83 8.49
N GLN A 25 7.22 16.48 8.85
CA GLN A 25 7.29 17.75 9.56
C GLN A 25 7.59 17.51 11.04
N ILE A 26 8.12 18.50 11.74
CA ILE A 26 8.45 18.33 13.16
C ILE A 26 7.18 18.09 14.00
N GLU A 27 6.05 18.65 13.55
CA GLU A 27 4.73 18.49 14.16
C GLU A 27 4.22 17.04 14.10
N ASP A 28 4.70 16.22 13.15
CA ASP A 28 4.37 14.80 13.08
C ASP A 28 4.96 14.00 14.27
N PHE A 29 5.91 14.59 14.99
CA PHE A 29 6.54 14.03 16.19
C PHE A 29 6.08 14.72 17.49
N SER A 30 5.05 15.56 17.41
CA SER A 30 4.51 16.28 18.57
C SER A 30 3.69 15.38 19.50
N ILE A 31 3.38 15.90 20.70
CA ILE A 31 2.58 15.21 21.71
C ILE A 31 1.20 14.87 21.12
N GLY A 32 0.75 13.63 21.34
CA GLY A 32 -0.51 13.12 20.81
C GLY A 32 -0.41 12.53 19.41
N LYS A 33 0.78 12.53 18.79
CA LYS A 33 1.06 11.77 17.56
C LYS A 33 1.55 10.36 17.91
N TYR A 34 1.16 9.40 17.08
CA TYR A 34 1.49 7.99 17.25
C TYR A 34 1.81 7.34 15.91
N PHE A 35 2.39 6.15 15.96
CA PHE A 35 2.59 5.34 14.78
C PHE A 35 1.25 4.98 14.12
N ASN A 36 1.10 5.34 12.84
CA ASN A 36 -0.07 5.01 12.04
C ASN A 36 0.10 3.62 11.43
N ARG A 37 -0.80 2.68 11.79
CA ARG A 37 -0.77 1.30 11.26
C ARG A 37 -1.15 1.24 9.78
N VAL A 38 -2.01 2.16 9.34
CA VAL A 38 -2.45 2.34 7.96
C VAL A 38 -2.44 3.84 7.69
N TYR A 39 -1.81 4.27 6.60
CA TYR A 39 -2.04 5.60 6.05
C TYR A 39 -3.10 5.51 4.97
N TYR A 40 -4.16 6.28 5.15
CA TYR A 40 -5.21 6.49 4.16
C TYR A 40 -4.63 7.33 3.00
N GLU A 41 -5.46 7.70 2.02
CA GLU A 41 -5.02 8.59 0.95
C GLU A 41 -4.48 9.91 1.54
N SER A 42 -3.20 10.18 1.30
CA SER A 42 -2.51 11.37 1.82
C SER A 42 -2.93 12.66 1.10
N TYR A 43 -3.43 12.56 -0.15
CA TYR A 43 -3.77 13.71 -0.99
C TYR A 43 -5.23 13.63 -1.51
N PRO A 44 -6.24 13.63 -0.62
CA PRO A 44 -7.64 13.48 -1.03
C PRO A 44 -8.11 14.61 -1.96
N ASN A 45 -7.53 15.81 -1.84
CA ASN A 45 -7.85 16.95 -2.71
C ASN A 45 -7.37 16.79 -4.16
N GLU A 46 -6.49 15.82 -4.44
CA GLU A 46 -6.07 15.48 -5.81
C GLU A 46 -7.03 14.49 -6.48
N LEU A 47 -7.99 13.94 -5.73
CA LEU A 47 -8.89 12.88 -6.19
C LEU A 47 -10.32 13.37 -6.41
N SER A 48 -11.08 12.54 -7.10
CA SER A 48 -12.54 12.64 -7.20
C SER A 48 -13.18 12.32 -5.85
N SER A 49 -14.47 12.64 -5.71
CA SER A 49 -15.27 12.27 -4.55
C SER A 49 -15.25 10.75 -4.31
N TYR A 50 -15.42 10.34 -3.05
CA TYR A 50 -15.25 8.95 -2.62
C TYR A 50 -16.08 7.93 -3.40
N ASP A 51 -17.28 8.32 -3.83
CA ASP A 51 -18.20 7.52 -4.65
C ASP A 51 -17.73 7.33 -6.10
N LYS A 52 -16.86 8.22 -6.60
CA LYS A 52 -16.29 8.16 -7.96
C LYS A 52 -14.95 7.43 -8.02
N ILE A 53 -14.41 7.00 -6.88
CA ILE A 53 -13.19 6.20 -6.85
C ILE A 53 -13.52 4.78 -7.32
N ARG A 54 -12.88 4.36 -8.42
CA ARG A 54 -13.07 3.02 -9.01
C ARG A 54 -12.12 1.96 -8.45
N LYS A 55 -10.97 2.37 -7.90
CA LYS A 55 -9.99 1.45 -7.30
C LYS A 55 -9.31 2.04 -6.07
N VAL A 56 -8.96 1.16 -5.13
CA VAL A 56 -8.05 1.47 -4.01
C VAL A 56 -6.84 0.56 -4.10
N LEU A 57 -5.67 1.16 -4.29
CA LEU A 57 -4.38 0.47 -4.32
C LEU A 57 -3.84 0.35 -2.90
N PHE A 58 -3.77 -0.86 -2.38
CA PHE A 58 -3.10 -1.17 -1.12
C PHE A 58 -1.65 -1.53 -1.39
N CYS A 59 -0.73 -0.95 -0.64
CA CYS A 59 0.69 -1.22 -0.75
C CYS A 59 1.40 -1.10 0.60
N SER A 60 2.70 -1.40 0.64
CA SER A 60 3.57 -1.20 1.80
C SER A 60 4.95 -0.76 1.34
N GLY A 61 5.59 0.15 2.08
CA GLY A 61 6.95 0.60 1.81
C GLY A 61 7.09 1.51 0.59
N LYS A 62 8.27 1.49 -0.05
CA LYS A 62 8.69 2.53 -1.00
C LYS A 62 7.84 2.63 -2.27
N ILE A 63 7.19 1.53 -2.69
CA ILE A 63 6.40 1.49 -3.92
C ILE A 63 5.25 2.52 -3.90
N TYR A 64 4.81 2.96 -2.71
CA TYR A 64 3.86 4.06 -2.56
C TYR A 64 4.27 5.31 -3.35
N TYR A 65 5.54 5.72 -3.25
CA TYR A 65 6.00 6.94 -3.89
C TYR A 65 6.03 6.81 -5.41
N GLU A 66 6.37 5.61 -5.91
CA GLU A 66 6.34 5.32 -7.35
C GLU A 66 4.90 5.34 -7.88
N LEU A 67 3.95 4.76 -7.15
CA LEU A 67 2.52 4.83 -7.46
C LEU A 67 1.99 6.27 -7.46
N LEU A 68 2.35 7.05 -6.44
CA LEU A 68 1.93 8.45 -6.31
C LEU A 68 2.44 9.30 -7.49
N ASN A 69 3.72 9.13 -7.83
CA ASN A 69 4.34 9.83 -8.95
C ASN A 69 3.67 9.45 -10.27
N PHE A 70 3.41 8.17 -10.50
CA PHE A 70 2.72 7.70 -11.70
C PHE A 70 1.29 8.28 -11.78
N ARG A 71 0.54 8.24 -10.67
CA ARG A 71 -0.82 8.81 -10.61
C ARG A 71 -0.84 10.29 -11.01
N ARG A 72 0.07 11.07 -10.42
CA ARG A 72 0.20 12.52 -10.69
C ARG A 72 0.63 12.81 -12.12
N ALA A 73 1.64 12.10 -12.63
CA ALA A 73 2.14 12.27 -13.99
C ALA A 73 1.06 12.02 -15.05
N ASN A 74 0.10 11.12 -14.75
CA ASN A 74 -0.99 10.76 -15.64
C ASN A 74 -2.33 11.45 -15.29
N ASN A 75 -2.34 12.39 -14.34
CA ASN A 75 -3.55 13.11 -13.89
C ASN A 75 -4.73 12.20 -13.50
N ILE A 76 -4.44 11.04 -12.90
CA ILE A 76 -5.45 10.05 -12.53
C ILE A 76 -6.09 10.46 -11.20
N LYS A 77 -7.42 10.64 -11.20
CA LYS A 77 -8.17 11.16 -10.04
C LYS A 77 -9.17 10.17 -9.44
N ASP A 78 -9.36 9.01 -10.05
CA ASP A 78 -10.36 8.00 -9.69
C ASP A 78 -9.74 6.77 -9.00
N ILE A 79 -8.46 6.85 -8.62
CA ILE A 79 -7.71 5.79 -7.95
C ILE A 79 -7.02 6.33 -6.68
N ALA A 80 -7.42 5.79 -5.52
CA ALA A 80 -6.81 6.10 -4.24
C ALA A 80 -5.66 5.14 -3.91
N ILE A 81 -4.67 5.60 -3.15
CA ILE A 81 -3.51 4.80 -2.72
C ILE A 81 -3.45 4.79 -1.19
N VAL A 82 -3.42 3.59 -0.61
CA VAL A 82 -3.43 3.32 0.83
C VAL A 82 -2.20 2.50 1.21
N ARG A 83 -1.53 2.90 2.29
CA ARG A 83 -0.34 2.20 2.80
C ARG A 83 -0.68 1.40 4.05
N ILE A 84 -0.32 0.13 4.06
CA ILE A 84 -0.34 -0.71 5.27
C ILE A 84 1.08 -0.73 5.84
N GLU A 85 1.34 0.12 6.83
CA GLU A 85 2.65 0.23 7.48
C GLU A 85 2.89 -0.90 8.50
N GLN A 86 1.82 -1.37 9.13
CA GLN A 86 1.87 -2.51 10.05
C GLN A 86 1.31 -3.75 9.38
N ILE A 87 2.18 -4.64 8.90
CA ILE A 87 1.75 -5.92 8.33
C ILE A 87 1.26 -6.87 9.44
N SER A 88 1.98 -6.96 10.56
CA SER A 88 1.64 -7.85 11.69
C SER A 88 1.82 -7.15 13.03
N PRO A 89 0.82 -7.17 13.94
CA PRO A 89 -0.53 -7.69 13.75
C PRO A 89 -1.32 -6.92 12.66
N PHE A 90 -2.11 -7.64 11.87
CA PHE A 90 -2.82 -7.04 10.74
C PHE A 90 -3.92 -6.07 11.22
N PRO A 91 -4.02 -4.86 10.64
CA PRO A 91 -4.96 -3.82 11.07
C PRO A 91 -6.35 -4.02 10.44
N PHE A 92 -7.09 -5.04 10.89
CA PHE A 92 -8.41 -5.38 10.36
C PHE A 92 -9.39 -4.20 10.40
N ASP A 93 -9.51 -3.56 11.56
CA ASP A 93 -10.33 -2.37 11.78
C ASP A 93 -10.13 -1.31 10.68
N LEU A 94 -8.88 -0.86 10.51
CA LEU A 94 -8.56 0.23 9.59
C LEU A 94 -8.71 -0.17 8.12
N VAL A 95 -8.42 -1.43 7.77
CA VAL A 95 -8.61 -1.92 6.40
C VAL A 95 -10.09 -1.99 6.04
N GLY A 96 -10.94 -2.41 6.97
CA GLY A 96 -12.40 -2.37 6.80
C GLY A 96 -12.92 -0.95 6.61
N ASP A 97 -12.44 -0.01 7.43
CA ASP A 97 -12.82 1.40 7.36
C ASP A 97 -12.46 2.06 6.02
N VAL A 98 -11.24 1.82 5.52
CA VAL A 98 -10.83 2.28 4.17
C VAL A 98 -11.80 1.77 3.11
N ILE A 99 -12.19 0.50 3.19
CA ILE A 99 -13.10 -0.09 2.20
C ILE A 99 -14.51 0.52 2.30
N ASN A 100 -14.98 0.87 3.49
CA ASN A 100 -16.24 1.58 3.68
C ASN A 100 -16.18 3.02 3.15
N GLN A 101 -15.02 3.68 3.23
CA GLN A 101 -14.82 5.01 2.68
C GLN A 101 -15.01 5.06 1.15
N TYR A 102 -14.63 4.00 0.43
CA TYR A 102 -14.73 3.92 -1.03
C TYR A 102 -15.73 2.84 -1.47
N PRO A 103 -17.04 3.12 -1.47
CA PRO A 103 -18.08 2.10 -1.63
C PRO A 103 -18.05 1.38 -2.99
N ASN A 104 -17.65 2.09 -4.05
CA ASN A 104 -17.63 1.59 -5.43
C ASN A 104 -16.26 1.08 -5.89
N ALA A 105 -15.26 1.14 -5.03
CA ALA A 105 -13.88 0.88 -5.43
C ALA A 105 -13.51 -0.60 -5.32
N ASN A 106 -12.83 -1.10 -6.35
CA ASN A 106 -12.21 -2.42 -6.32
C ASN A 106 -10.83 -2.35 -5.64
N PRO A 107 -10.57 -3.15 -4.59
CA PRO A 107 -9.27 -3.16 -3.94
C PRO A 107 -8.24 -3.92 -4.78
N LEU A 108 -6.98 -3.50 -4.73
CA LEU A 108 -5.87 -4.15 -5.43
C LEU A 108 -4.60 -4.11 -4.57
N TRP A 109 -3.89 -5.23 -4.43
CA TRP A 109 -2.59 -5.25 -3.75
C TRP A 109 -1.45 -4.99 -4.72
N ILE A 110 -0.65 -3.97 -4.43
CA ILE A 110 0.53 -3.59 -5.22
C ILE A 110 1.79 -3.83 -4.39
N GLN A 111 2.72 -4.61 -4.94
CA GLN A 111 4.04 -4.80 -4.34
C GLN A 111 5.12 -4.96 -5.40
N GLU A 112 6.36 -4.66 -5.03
CA GLU A 112 7.49 -4.82 -5.93
C GLU A 112 8.12 -6.22 -5.81
N GLU A 113 7.97 -6.88 -4.66
CA GLU A 113 8.47 -8.22 -4.41
C GLU A 113 7.78 -9.25 -5.33
N PRO A 114 8.47 -10.35 -5.71
CA PRO A 114 7.85 -11.49 -6.39
C PRO A 114 6.58 -11.99 -5.69
N LYS A 115 5.62 -12.54 -6.44
CA LYS A 115 4.31 -12.99 -5.91
C LYS A 115 4.40 -14.00 -4.75
N ASN A 116 5.44 -14.82 -4.74
CA ASN A 116 5.75 -15.80 -3.69
C ASN A 116 6.57 -15.20 -2.53
N MET A 117 6.85 -13.90 -2.57
CA MET A 117 7.58 -13.13 -1.57
C MET A 117 6.74 -11.90 -1.16
N GLY A 118 7.33 -11.06 -0.32
CA GLY A 118 6.62 -9.90 0.23
C GLY A 118 5.42 -10.31 1.09
N PRO A 119 4.56 -9.34 1.44
CA PRO A 119 3.47 -9.59 2.38
C PRO A 119 2.18 -10.12 1.72
N PHE A 120 2.06 -10.20 0.39
CA PHE A 120 0.80 -10.51 -0.29
C PHE A 120 0.10 -11.78 0.25
N SER A 121 0.82 -12.89 0.37
CA SER A 121 0.27 -14.17 0.84
C SER A 121 -0.24 -14.09 2.30
N TYR A 122 0.38 -13.24 3.13
CA TYR A 122 -0.06 -12.96 4.49
C TYR A 122 -1.28 -12.04 4.51
N VAL A 123 -1.26 -10.97 3.71
CA VAL A 123 -2.28 -9.92 3.71
C VAL A 123 -3.59 -10.41 3.11
N ARG A 124 -3.57 -11.11 1.98
CA ARG A 124 -4.78 -11.49 1.24
C ARG A 124 -5.89 -12.16 2.09
N PRO A 125 -5.65 -13.29 2.80
CA PRO A 125 -6.72 -13.93 3.57
C PRO A 125 -7.23 -13.06 4.73
N ARG A 126 -6.36 -12.20 5.29
CA ARG A 126 -6.71 -11.29 6.38
C ARG A 126 -7.53 -10.11 5.88
N PHE A 127 -7.21 -9.60 4.70
CA PHE A 127 -8.00 -8.60 3.99
C PHE A 127 -9.42 -9.12 3.68
N GLU A 128 -9.53 -10.35 3.14
CA GLU A 128 -10.82 -10.97 2.86
C GLU A 128 -11.66 -11.15 4.15
N THR A 129 -11.01 -11.47 5.27
CA THR A 129 -11.66 -11.55 6.59
C THR A 129 -12.10 -10.16 7.07
N SER A 130 -11.22 -9.18 6.97
CA SER A 130 -11.45 -7.79 7.35
C SER A 130 -12.67 -7.20 6.65
N THR A 131 -12.73 -7.33 5.33
CA THR A 131 -13.83 -6.81 4.52
C THR A 131 -15.13 -7.55 4.83
N LYS A 132 -15.09 -8.88 4.93
CA LYS A 132 -16.29 -9.65 5.29
C LYS A 132 -16.87 -9.24 6.64
N VAL A 133 -16.03 -9.08 7.67
CA VAL A 133 -16.49 -8.83 9.05
C VAL A 133 -16.86 -7.37 9.28
N ILE A 134 -16.10 -6.41 8.73
CA ILE A 134 -16.25 -4.98 9.05
C ILE A 134 -17.06 -4.24 8.00
N SER A 135 -16.86 -4.52 6.70
CA SER A 135 -17.62 -3.85 5.64
C SER A 135 -18.84 -4.64 5.16
N GLY A 136 -19.08 -5.83 5.73
CA GLY A 136 -20.15 -6.74 5.30
C GLY A 136 -19.98 -7.28 3.87
N ARG A 137 -18.86 -6.98 3.21
CA ARG A 137 -18.57 -7.34 1.82
C ARG A 137 -17.39 -8.27 1.77
N ARG A 138 -17.56 -9.45 1.19
CA ARG A 138 -16.42 -10.36 0.95
C ARG A 138 -15.70 -9.95 -0.34
N LEU A 139 -14.73 -9.05 -0.23
CA LEU A 139 -13.95 -8.58 -1.38
C LEU A 139 -12.69 -9.43 -1.56
N SER A 140 -12.45 -9.87 -2.80
CA SER A 140 -11.16 -10.45 -3.20
C SER A 140 -10.11 -9.34 -3.25
N LEU A 141 -8.85 -9.69 -2.99
CA LEU A 141 -7.71 -8.79 -3.16
C LEU A 141 -6.79 -9.33 -4.27
N PRO A 142 -6.98 -8.90 -5.53
CA PRO A 142 -6.11 -9.29 -6.63
C PRO A 142 -4.68 -8.74 -6.44
N TYR A 143 -3.74 -9.34 -7.16
CA TYR A 143 -2.32 -9.06 -7.05
C TYR A 143 -1.78 -8.37 -8.30
N VAL A 144 -1.04 -7.28 -8.10
CA VAL A 144 -0.15 -6.70 -9.10
C VAL A 144 1.23 -6.53 -8.50
N GLY A 145 2.22 -7.15 -9.13
CA GLY A 145 3.61 -7.14 -8.69
C GLY A 145 4.46 -8.05 -9.58
N ARG A 146 5.70 -8.30 -9.18
CA ARG A 146 6.60 -9.20 -9.94
C ARG A 146 6.04 -10.63 -9.97
N ARG A 147 6.36 -11.37 -11.04
CA ARG A 147 5.99 -12.80 -11.15
C ARG A 147 6.69 -13.59 -10.04
N ALA A 148 6.16 -14.76 -9.71
CA ALA A 148 6.83 -15.64 -8.78
C ALA A 148 8.22 -16.04 -9.33
N ALA A 149 9.23 -16.00 -8.46
CA ALA A 149 10.61 -16.27 -8.83
C ALA A 149 11.35 -16.94 -7.67
N ALA A 150 12.39 -17.71 -7.98
CA ALA A 150 13.29 -18.27 -6.97
C ALA A 150 14.23 -17.20 -6.39
N SER A 151 14.74 -16.32 -7.24
CA SER A 151 15.55 -15.17 -6.82
C SER A 151 14.66 -14.00 -6.35
N PRO A 152 15.07 -13.23 -5.32
CA PRO A 152 14.36 -12.03 -4.89
C PRO A 152 14.25 -10.94 -5.95
N ALA A 153 15.22 -10.84 -6.84
CA ALA A 153 15.26 -9.86 -7.92
C ALA A 153 16.05 -10.37 -9.13
N THR A 154 15.80 -9.79 -10.30
CA THR A 154 16.64 -9.96 -11.49
C THR A 154 17.99 -9.23 -11.30
N GLY A 155 19.06 -9.82 -11.82
CA GLY A 155 20.39 -9.19 -11.87
C GLY A 155 20.57 -8.18 -13.00
N TYR A 156 19.62 -8.10 -13.94
CA TYR A 156 19.70 -7.24 -15.11
C TYR A 156 18.85 -5.97 -14.94
N GLY A 157 19.50 -4.81 -14.92
CA GLY A 157 18.84 -3.53 -14.68
C GLY A 157 17.72 -3.19 -15.67
N GLN A 158 17.89 -3.51 -16.95
CA GLN A 158 16.85 -3.29 -17.98
C GLN A 158 15.59 -4.11 -17.70
N VAL A 159 15.75 -5.38 -17.32
CA VAL A 159 14.62 -6.25 -16.95
C VAL A 159 13.93 -5.72 -15.70
N HIS A 160 14.71 -5.29 -14.71
CA HIS A 160 14.17 -4.72 -13.47
C HIS A 160 13.29 -3.48 -13.73
N GLN A 161 13.74 -2.58 -14.61
CA GLN A 161 13.00 -1.39 -15.01
C GLN A 161 11.72 -1.74 -15.78
N ALA A 162 11.81 -2.70 -16.72
CA ALA A 162 10.65 -3.17 -17.48
C ALA A 162 9.58 -3.83 -16.58
N GLU A 163 10.01 -4.63 -15.59
CA GLU A 163 9.12 -5.18 -14.57
C GLU A 163 8.45 -4.07 -13.76
N GLN A 164 9.21 -3.07 -13.33
CA GLN A 164 8.69 -1.95 -12.54
C GLN A 164 7.64 -1.15 -13.32
N GLN A 165 7.92 -0.84 -14.59
CA GLN A 165 6.96 -0.16 -15.46
C GLN A 165 5.69 -1.00 -15.68
N THR A 166 5.84 -2.32 -15.80
CA THR A 166 4.70 -3.25 -15.93
C THR A 166 3.80 -3.20 -14.69
N ILE A 167 4.39 -3.11 -13.48
CA ILE A 167 3.64 -2.96 -12.23
C ILE A 167 2.84 -1.66 -12.25
N MET A 168 3.46 -0.55 -12.64
CA MET A 168 2.79 0.76 -12.71
C MET A 168 1.62 0.76 -13.70
N ASN A 169 1.86 0.27 -14.92
CA ASN A 169 0.81 0.22 -15.94
C ASN A 169 -0.40 -0.60 -15.46
N LYS A 170 -0.16 -1.80 -14.91
CA LYS A 170 -1.23 -2.69 -14.41
C LYS A 170 -1.94 -2.15 -13.17
N ALA A 171 -1.26 -1.38 -12.32
CA ALA A 171 -1.90 -0.79 -11.16
C ALA A 171 -2.98 0.22 -11.57
N PHE A 172 -2.75 0.96 -12.66
CA PHE A 172 -3.58 2.08 -13.09
C PHE A 172 -4.46 1.83 -14.32
N GLU A 173 -4.33 0.67 -14.99
CA GLU A 173 -5.21 0.19 -16.07
C GLU A 173 -6.68 0.05 -15.63
#